data_AF-A0A960I3L1-F1
#
_entry.id   AF-A0A960I3L1-F1
#
_cell.length_a   1.000
_cell.length_b   1.000
_cell.length_c   1.000
_cell.angle_alpha   90.00
_cell.angle_beta   90.00
_cell.angle_gamma   90.00
#
_symmetry.space_group_name_H-M   'P 1'
#
loop_
_entity.id
_entity.type
_entity.pdbx_description
1 polymer ?
#
loop_
_entity_poly.entity_id
_entity_poly.type
_entity_poly.pdbx_seq_one_letter_code
_entity_poly.pdbx_strand_id
1 'polypeptide(L)' 'MQFQLTDEQQMIVDTVRSFTEKELMPYEDEVERLGDVPPELVQQIKDRS' A
#
# COMPACT_ATOMS: atom_id res chain seq x y z
N MET A 1 -24.88 -19.27 0.86
CA MET A 1 -24.21 -18.23 0.05
C MET A 1 -22.73 -18.54 0.06
N GLN A 2 -22.05 -18.44 -1.08
CA GLN A 2 -20.60 -18.63 -1.17
C GLN A 2 -19.95 -17.24 -1.06
N PHE A 3 -19.18 -17.00 0.01
CA PHE A 3 -18.51 -15.70 0.27
C PHE A 3 -17.02 -15.71 -0.10
N GLN A 4 -16.61 -16.64 -0.97
CA GLN A 4 -15.23 -16.70 -1.42
C GLN A 4 -14.99 -15.71 -2.54
N LEU A 5 -13.83 -15.07 -2.52
CA LEU A 5 -13.34 -14.26 -3.62
C LEU A 5 -13.13 -15.13 -4.86
N THR A 6 -13.35 -14.55 -6.04
CA THR A 6 -12.86 -15.16 -7.28
C THR A 6 -11.33 -15.06 -7.35
N ASP A 7 -10.71 -15.86 -8.21
CA ASP A 7 -9.25 -15.81 -8.41
C ASP A 7 -8.79 -14.41 -8.84
N GLU A 8 -9.57 -13.72 -9.69
CA GLU A 8 -9.29 -12.34 -10.10
C GLU A 8 -9.35 -11.36 -8.93
N GLN A 9 -10.36 -11.49 -8.07
CA GLN A 9 -10.47 -10.66 -6.87
C GLN A 9 -9.31 -10.94 -5.90
N GLN A 10 -8.90 -12.21 -5.76
CA GLN A 10 -7.76 -12.58 -4.94
C GLN A 10 -6.46 -11.97 -5.47
N MET A 11 -6.22 -12.00 -6.78
CA MET A 11 -5.05 -11.34 -7.39
C MET A 11 -5.01 -9.84 -7.08
N ILE A 12 -6.15 -9.15 -7.11
CA ILE A 12 -6.23 -7.73 -6.75
C ILE A 12 -5.87 -7.53 -5.27
N VAL A 13 -6.43 -8.35 -4.37
CA VAL A 13 -6.11 -8.29 -2.94
C VAL A 13 -4.62 -8.50 -2.70
N ASP A 14 -4.01 -9.48 -3.37
CA ASP A 14 -2.60 -9.81 -3.20
C ASP A 14 -1.70 -8.68 -3.71
N THR A 15 -2.10 -8.02 -4.80
CA THR A 15 -1.38 -6.87 -5.37
C THR A 15 -1.42 -5.68 -4.42
N VAL A 16 -2.62 -5.32 -3.92
CA VAL A 16 -2.77 -4.20 -2.98
C VAL A 16 -2.07 -4.50 -1.66
N ARG A 17 -2.15 -5.73 -1.15
CA ARG A 17 -1.43 -6.16 0.06
C ARG A 17 0.08 -5.97 -0.10
N SER A 18 0.63 -6.48 -1.20
CA SER A 18 2.07 -6.39 -1.47
C SER A 18 2.55 -4.96 -1.59
N PHE A 19 1.77 -4.09 -2.23
CA PHE A 19 2.06 -2.66 -2.33
C PHE A 19 2.05 -1.99 -0.95
N THR A 20 0.99 -2.21 -0.15
CA THR A 20 0.90 -1.63 1.20
C THR A 20 2.08 -2.05 2.08
N GLU A 21 2.41 -3.34 2.10
CA GLU A 21 3.48 -3.89 2.94
C GLU A 21 4.87 -3.36 2.54
N LYS A 22 5.12 -3.17 1.24
CA LYS A 22 6.44 -2.75 0.73
C LYS A 22 6.62 -1.26 0.62
N GLU A 23 5.57 -0.54 0.25
CA GLU A 23 5.66 0.88 -0.13
C GLU A 23 5.04 1.81 0.91
N LEU A 24 4.09 1.36 1.75
CA LEU A 24 3.40 2.22 2.72
C LEU A 24 3.85 1.96 4.15
N MET A 25 3.80 0.70 4.61
CA MET A 25 4.13 0.33 6.00
C MET A 25 5.52 0.80 6.48
N PRO A 26 6.59 0.82 5.65
CA PRO A 26 7.89 1.31 6.11
C PRO A 26 7.93 2.77 6.57
N TYR A 27 6.92 3.56 6.22
CA TYR A 27 6.86 5.00 6.50
C TYR A 27 5.73 5.38 7.48
N GLU A 28 5.04 4.39 8.07
CA GLU A 28 3.91 4.62 8.98
C GLU A 28 4.30 5.51 10.17
N ASP A 29 5.36 5.15 10.89
CA ASP A 29 5.87 5.92 12.04
C ASP A 29 6.27 7.36 11.67
N GLU A 30 6.84 7.54 10.47
CA GLU A 30 7.27 8.86 10.00
C GLU A 30 6.07 9.75 9.70
N VAL A 31 5.09 9.25 8.95
CA VAL A 31 3.86 9.96 8.61
C VAL A 31 3.05 10.26 9.86
N GLU A 32 2.95 9.31 10.81
CA GLU A 32 2.24 9.53 12.08
C GLU A 32 2.89 10.66 12.90
N ARG A 33 4.23 10.64 13.02
CA ARG A 33 4.98 11.69 13.73
C ARG A 33 4.83 13.06 13.08
N LEU A 34 4.78 13.13 11.75
CA LEU A 34 4.64 14.38 11.00
C LEU A 34 3.19 14.88 10.96
N GLY A 35 2.22 13.97 11.07
CA GLY A 35 0.80 14.28 10.91
C GLY A 35 0.39 14.59 9.46
N ASP A 36 1.28 14.35 8.50
CA ASP A 36 1.06 14.56 7.06
C ASP A 36 1.96 13.63 6.24
N VAL A 37 1.62 13.43 4.97
CA VAL A 37 2.42 12.63 4.02
C VAL A 37 3.32 13.56 3.21
N PRO A 38 4.65 13.50 3.38
CA PRO A 38 5.57 14.38 2.66
C PRO A 38 5.47 14.21 1.14
N PRO A 39 5.40 15.30 0.34
CA PRO A 39 5.34 15.21 -1.13
C PRO A 39 6.51 14.44 -1.75
N GLU A 40 7.71 14.54 -1.17
CA GLU A 40 8.89 13.80 -1.59
C GLU A 40 8.72 12.28 -1.42
N LEU A 41 8.05 11.85 -0.34
CA LEU A 41 7.76 10.44 -0.10
C LEU A 41 6.78 9.90 -1.15
N VAL A 42 5.76 10.71 -1.50
CA VAL A 42 4.84 10.37 -2.59
C VAL A 42 5.57 10.18 -3.91
N GLN A 43 6.52 11.07 -4.23
CA GLN A 43 7.30 10.96 -5.47
C GLN A 43 8.20 9.72 -5.44
N GLN A 44 8.86 9.46 -4.31
CA GLN A 44 9.71 8.29 -4.13
C GLN A 44 8.97 6.96 -4.34
N ILE A 45 7.75 6.83 -3.79
CA ILE A 45 6.92 5.63 -3.96
C ILE A 45 6.50 5.47 -5.43
N LYS A 46 6.12 6.57 -6.09
CA LYS A 46 5.75 6.56 -7.52
C LYS A 46 6.90 6.13 -8.42
N ASP A 47 8.14 6.52 -8.11
CA ASP A 47 9.30 6.18 -8.94
C ASP A 47 9.73 4.71 -8.79
N ARG A 48 9.27 4.01 -7.74
CA ARG A 48 9.61 2.61 -7.44
C ARG A 48 8.57 1.58 -7.90
N SER A 49 7.35 2.04 -8.16
CA SER A 49 6.17 1.21 -8.48
C SER A 49 5.87 1.19 -9.97
#